data_AF-A0A9N9TN52-F1
#
_entry.id   AF-A0A9N9TN52-F1
#
_cell.length_a   1.000
_cell.length_b   1.000
_cell.length_c   1.000
_cell.angle_alpha   90.00
_cell.angle_beta   90.00
_cell.angle_gamma   90.00
#
_symmetry.space_group_name_H-M   'P 1'
#
loop_
_entity.id
_entity.type
_entity.pdbx_description
1 polymer ?
#
loop_
_entity_poly.entity_id
_entity_poly.type
_entity_poly.pdbx_seq_one_letter_code
_entity_poly.pdbx_strand_id
1 'polypeptide(L)'
;MLLITEDEHLRSGNDYFLISPIFYLSKNTRVERRIKMLNVTVQTPLGTTHTIEVQATDTVSDLKKKIYDKELVRAEKQLLRVENLELSDDTKISDAHIGQNIVKLVLKN
;
A
#
# COMPACT_ATOMS: atom_id res chain seq x y z
N MET A 1 15.80 55.60 11.81
CA MET A 1 15.47 56.65 10.83
C MET A 1 15.93 56.18 9.46
N LEU A 2 15.00 56.08 8.49
CA LEU A 2 15.16 55.70 7.05
C LEU A 2 15.68 54.27 6.78
N LEU A 3 15.27 53.47 5.77
CA LEU A 3 14.30 53.51 4.65
C LEU A 3 14.09 52.05 4.13
N ILE A 4 12.82 51.71 3.85
CA ILE A 4 12.17 50.80 2.87
C ILE A 4 12.99 49.96 1.86
N THR A 5 12.51 48.73 1.56
CA THR A 5 12.09 48.20 0.21
C THR A 5 11.41 46.81 0.37
N GLU A 6 10.08 46.69 0.19
CA GLU A 6 9.43 45.97 -0.94
C GLU A 6 9.79 44.46 -0.95
N ASP A 7 8.98 43.51 -0.47
CA ASP A 7 7.66 43.08 -0.96
C ASP A 7 7.04 42.12 0.09
N GLU A 8 6.04 42.54 0.88
CA GLU A 8 5.27 41.65 1.74
C GLU A 8 3.76 41.84 1.47
N HIS A 9 3.35 41.53 0.25
CA HIS A 9 1.97 41.16 -0.06
C HIS A 9 2.05 39.82 -0.78
N LEU A 10 1.48 38.73 -0.24
CA LEU A 10 0.07 38.45 -0.47
C LEU A 10 -0.65 38.00 0.81
N ARG A 11 -1.65 38.81 1.12
CA ARG A 11 -2.81 38.57 1.98
C ARG A 11 -3.26 37.11 2.04
N SER A 12 -3.67 36.76 3.27
CA SER A 12 -4.85 35.95 3.56
C SER A 12 -4.92 34.57 2.92
N GLY A 13 -4.60 33.58 3.73
CA GLY A 13 -5.03 32.21 3.55
C GLY A 13 -4.08 31.43 2.67
N ASN A 14 -3.06 30.82 3.29
CA ASN A 14 -2.38 29.63 2.78
C ASN A 14 -1.41 29.10 3.87
N ASP A 15 -1.92 28.28 4.80
CA ASP A 15 -1.08 27.42 5.64
C ASP A 15 -0.74 26.14 4.86
N TYR A 16 0.14 26.23 3.85
CA TYR A 16 0.56 25.09 3.02
C TYR A 16 2.00 24.71 3.40
N PHE A 17 2.18 23.70 4.26
CA PHE A 17 3.48 23.10 4.54
C PHE A 17 3.84 22.10 3.43
N LEU A 18 5.01 22.27 2.84
CA LEU A 18 5.52 21.46 1.74
C LEU A 18 5.89 20.05 2.19
N ILE A 19 4.92 19.14 2.15
CA ILE A 19 5.15 17.70 2.02
C ILE A 19 4.15 17.17 0.99
N SER A 20 4.64 16.78 -0.19
CA SER A 20 3.82 16.27 -1.30
C SER A 20 4.23 14.83 -1.66
N PRO A 21 3.29 13.96 -2.08
CA PRO A 21 1.92 14.27 -2.48
C PRO A 21 0.84 13.53 -1.65
N ILE A 22 -0.31 14.19 -1.50
CA ILE A 22 -1.61 13.66 -1.04
C ILE A 22 -1.82 13.64 0.48
N PHE A 23 -2.01 14.81 1.11
CA PHE A 23 -3.25 15.15 1.82
C PHE A 23 -3.11 16.53 2.50
N TYR A 24 -3.83 17.54 2.03
CA TYR A 24 -4.15 18.68 2.88
C TYR A 24 -5.32 18.27 3.79
N LEU A 25 -5.07 18.08 5.09
CA LEU A 25 -6.14 17.91 6.08
C LEU A 25 -6.41 19.24 6.79
N SER A 26 -7.66 19.72 6.65
CA SER A 26 -8.25 20.74 7.51
C SER A 26 -8.12 20.36 8.99
N LYS A 27 -7.98 21.36 9.87
CA LYS A 27 -7.79 21.20 11.32
C LYS A 27 -9.06 20.66 12.00
N ASN A 28 -9.43 19.39 11.76
CA ASN A 28 -10.28 18.60 12.66
C ASN A 28 -10.40 17.10 12.36
N THR A 29 -9.42 16.47 11.72
CA THR A 29 -9.46 15.01 11.51
C THR A 29 -8.30 14.34 12.21
N ARG A 30 -8.59 13.63 13.30
CA ARG A 30 -7.63 12.71 13.93
C ARG A 30 -7.45 11.51 13.01
N VAL A 31 -6.51 11.59 12.07
CA VAL A 31 -6.09 10.42 11.28
C VAL A 31 -4.75 9.93 11.82
N GLU A 32 -4.75 9.44 13.06
CA GLU A 32 -3.70 8.52 13.49
C GLU A 32 -4.00 7.14 12.88
N ARG A 33 -3.83 6.99 11.57
CA ARG A 33 -3.81 5.66 10.95
C ARG A 33 -2.51 4.99 11.42
N ARG A 34 -2.58 4.27 12.54
CA ARG A 34 -1.50 3.35 12.95
C ARG A 34 -1.28 2.39 11.77
N ILE A 35 -0.07 2.40 11.21
CA ILE A 35 0.31 1.42 10.18
C ILE A 35 0.22 0.04 10.85
N LYS A 36 -0.73 -0.78 10.41
CA LYS A 36 -0.90 -2.14 10.89
C LYS A 36 -0.08 -3.05 10.00
N MET A 37 0.94 -3.68 10.57
CA MET A 37 1.73 -4.72 9.90
C MET A 37 0.97 -6.05 9.97
N LEU A 38 1.04 -6.83 8.89
CA LEU A 38 0.41 -8.13 8.75
C LEU A 38 1.39 -9.11 8.11
N ASN A 39 1.22 -10.39 8.45
CA ASN A 39 1.95 -11.49 7.84
C ASN A 39 1.01 -12.26 6.90
N VAL A 40 1.40 -12.40 5.64
CA VAL A 40 0.65 -13.17 4.65
C VAL A 40 1.44 -14.42 4.31
N THR A 41 0.79 -15.57 4.44
CA THR A 41 1.38 -16.86 4.04
C THR A 41 1.02 -17.14 2.58
N VAL A 42 2.03 -17.24 1.73
CA VAL A 42 1.87 -17.55 0.30
C VAL A 42 2.34 -18.98 0.05
N GLN A 43 1.47 -19.80 -0.55
CA GLN A 43 1.80 -21.12 -1.04
C GLN A 43 2.08 -21.06 -2.55
N THR A 44 3.26 -21.52 -2.95
CA THR A 44 3.67 -21.58 -4.36
C THR A 44 2.97 -22.74 -5.08
N PRO A 45 2.94 -22.75 -6.43
CA PRO A 45 2.47 -23.90 -7.21
C PRO A 45 3.25 -25.20 -6.92
N LEU A 46 4.48 -25.08 -6.41
CA LEU A 46 5.35 -26.21 -6.04
C LEU A 46 5.03 -26.76 -4.63
N GLY A 47 4.07 -26.15 -3.91
CA GLY A 47 3.66 -26.55 -2.57
C GLY A 47 4.53 -25.97 -1.44
N THR A 48 5.57 -25.18 -1.76
CA THR A 48 6.36 -24.46 -0.74
C THR A 48 5.57 -23.29 -0.18
N THR A 49 5.81 -22.94 1.09
CA THR A 49 5.14 -21.81 1.75
C THR A 49 6.14 -20.78 2.24
N HIS A 50 5.83 -19.50 2.00
CA HIS A 50 6.65 -18.37 2.42
C HIS A 50 5.78 -17.32 3.10
N THR A 51 6.27 -16.78 4.22
CA THR A 51 5.62 -15.65 4.89
C THR A 51 6.16 -14.34 4.33
N ILE A 52 5.26 -13.42 3.98
CA ILE A 52 5.57 -12.10 3.46
C ILE A 52 4.96 -11.06 4.40
N GLU A 53 5.79 -10.12 4.85
CA GLU A 53 5.37 -9.01 5.67
C GLU A 53 4.84 -7.86 4.78
N VAL A 54 3.62 -7.42 5.10
CA VAL A 54 2.88 -6.40 4.34
C VAL A 54 2.22 -5.42 5.28
N GLN A 55 1.89 -4.23 4.77
CA GLN A 55 1.05 -3.29 5.48
C GLN A 55 -0.42 -3.61 5.19
N ALA A 56 -1.31 -3.34 6.15
CA ALA A 56 -2.75 -3.51 5.97
C ALA A 56 -3.31 -2.65 4.82
N THR A 57 -2.63 -1.54 4.50
CA THR A 57 -2.97 -0.63 3.39
C THR A 57 -2.42 -1.06 2.04
N ASP A 58 -1.50 -2.03 2.00
CA ASP A 58 -0.95 -2.54 0.74
C ASP A 58 -2.07 -3.17 -0.09
N THR A 59 -1.88 -3.17 -1.40
CA THR A 59 -2.78 -3.82 -2.36
C THR A 59 -2.28 -5.22 -2.73
N VAL A 60 -3.14 -6.00 -3.38
CA VAL A 60 -2.76 -7.29 -3.99
C VAL A 60 -1.65 -7.09 -5.03
N SER A 61 -1.66 -5.99 -5.78
CA SER A 61 -0.57 -5.63 -6.69
C SER A 61 0.77 -5.47 -5.98
N ASP A 62 0.79 -4.85 -4.79
CA ASP A 62 2.01 -4.68 -4.01
C ASP A 62 2.51 -6.01 -3.41
N LEU A 63 1.58 -6.89 -2.99
CA LEU A 63 1.92 -8.25 -2.58
C LEU A 63 2.57 -9.04 -3.73
N LYS A 64 2.05 -8.93 -4.96
CA LYS A 64 2.65 -9.61 -6.14
C LYS A 64 4.07 -9.15 -6.42
N LYS A 65 4.37 -7.86 -6.25
CA LYS A 65 5.75 -7.33 -6.36
C LYS A 65 6.66 -7.95 -5.30
N LYS A 66 6.22 -8.00 -4.04
CA LYS A 66 6.99 -8.64 -2.94
C LYS A 66 7.20 -10.14 -3.18
N ILE A 67 6.23 -10.83 -3.80
CA ILE A 67 6.38 -12.24 -4.22
C ILE A 67 7.41 -12.36 -5.34
N TYR A 68 7.42 -11.44 -6.31
CA TYR A 68 8.43 -11.44 -7.38
C TYR A 68 9.86 -11.35 -6.81
N ASP A 69 10.08 -10.51 -5.79
CA ASP A 69 11.39 -10.38 -5.16
C ASP A 69 11.87 -11.68 -4.49
N LYS A 70 10.96 -12.56 -4.06
CA LYS A 70 11.27 -13.83 -3.38
C LYS A 70 11.32 -15.03 -4.32
N GLU A 71 10.34 -15.15 -5.21
CA GLU A 71 10.13 -16.33 -6.06
C GLU A 71 10.63 -16.12 -7.50
N LEU A 72 11.00 -14.89 -7.87
CA LEU A 72 11.43 -14.49 -9.22
C LEU A 72 10.37 -14.76 -10.32
N VAL A 73 9.09 -14.89 -9.93
CA VAL A 73 7.95 -15.04 -10.85
C VAL A 73 7.36 -13.67 -11.14
N ARG A 74 7.38 -13.24 -12.41
CA ARG A 74 6.91 -11.90 -12.80
C ARG A 74 5.47 -11.63 -12.34
N ALA A 75 5.21 -10.44 -11.79
CA ALA A 75 3.94 -10.09 -11.16
C ALA A 75 2.72 -10.26 -12.09
N GLU A 76 2.87 -10.00 -13.39
CA GLU A 76 1.81 -10.17 -14.38
C GLU A 76 1.40 -11.63 -14.62
N LYS A 77 2.30 -12.58 -14.34
CA LYS A 77 2.02 -14.01 -14.43
C LYS A 77 1.42 -14.57 -13.15
N GLN A 78 1.39 -13.79 -12.07
CA GLN A 78 0.87 -14.23 -10.79
C GLN A 78 -0.65 -14.06 -10.72
N LEU A 79 -1.34 -15.13 -10.37
CA LEU A 79 -2.72 -15.13 -9.93
C LEU A 79 -2.77 -15.55 -8.48
N LEU A 80 -3.28 -14.67 -7.62
CA LEU A 80 -3.41 -14.92 -6.20
C LEU A 80 -4.86 -15.28 -5.90
N ARG A 81 -5.07 -16.36 -5.14
CA ARG A 81 -6.38 -16.81 -4.72
C ARG A 81 -6.40 -17.23 -3.26
N VAL A 82 -7.51 -16.95 -2.59
CA VAL A 82 -7.82 -17.51 -1.27
C VAL A 82 -8.96 -18.49 -1.48
N GLU A 83 -8.76 -19.75 -1.10
CA GLU A 83 -9.67 -20.84 -1.43
C GLU A 83 -9.99 -20.88 -2.95
N ASN A 84 -11.23 -20.58 -3.33
CA ASN A 84 -11.73 -20.52 -4.71
C ASN A 84 -11.99 -19.08 -5.19
N LEU A 85 -11.62 -18.08 -4.40
CA LEU A 85 -11.79 -16.66 -4.74
C LEU A 85 -10.48 -16.08 -5.29
N GLU A 86 -10.53 -15.59 -6.53
CA GLU A 86 -9.43 -14.83 -7.11
C GLU A 86 -9.40 -13.41 -6.53
N LEU A 87 -8.20 -12.93 -6.26
CA LEU A 87 -7.98 -11.60 -5.71
C LEU A 87 -7.69 -10.60 -6.82
N SER A 88 -8.44 -9.50 -6.83
CA SER A 88 -8.23 -8.37 -7.73
C SER A 88 -7.05 -7.51 -7.28
N ASP A 89 -6.31 -6.94 -8.22
CA ASP A 89 -5.08 -6.18 -7.94
C ASP A 89 -5.29 -4.93 -7.08
N ASP A 90 -6.46 -4.31 -7.17
CA ASP A 90 -6.83 -3.10 -6.42
C ASP A 90 -7.34 -3.39 -5.00
N THR A 91 -7.53 -4.67 -4.64
CA THR A 91 -8.03 -5.03 -3.32
C THR A 91 -6.96 -4.83 -2.26
N LYS A 92 -7.32 -4.18 -1.14
CA LYS A 92 -6.41 -4.00 0.00
C LYS A 92 -6.30 -5.29 0.81
N ILE A 93 -5.13 -5.53 1.38
CA ILE A 93 -4.88 -6.69 2.24
C ILE A 93 -5.80 -6.72 3.47
N SER A 94 -6.11 -5.55 4.05
CA SER A 94 -7.08 -5.44 5.16
C SER A 94 -8.48 -5.92 4.81
N ASP A 95 -8.93 -5.61 3.58
CA ASP A 95 -10.31 -5.77 3.16
C ASP A 95 -10.59 -7.20 2.72
N ALA A 96 -9.58 -7.86 2.15
CA ALA A 96 -9.66 -9.25 1.72
C ALA A 96 -9.42 -10.29 2.83
N HIS A 97 -9.23 -9.87 4.09
CA HIS A 97 -8.99 -10.76 5.24
C HIS A 97 -7.81 -11.74 5.02
N ILE A 98 -6.84 -11.34 4.21
CA ILE A 98 -5.74 -12.20 3.74
C ILE A 98 -4.69 -12.45 4.83
N GLY A 99 -4.51 -11.52 5.77
CA GLY A 99 -3.49 -11.61 6.82
C GLY A 99 -3.68 -12.76 7.82
N GLN A 100 -4.75 -13.55 7.70
CA GLN A 100 -5.02 -14.74 8.52
C GLN A 100 -5.16 -16.02 7.68
N ASN A 101 -5.12 -15.92 6.35
CA ASN A 101 -5.39 -17.01 5.42
C ASN A 101 -4.14 -17.37 4.60
N ILE A 102 -4.16 -18.56 4.01
CA ILE A 102 -3.14 -18.99 3.04
C ILE A 102 -3.55 -18.50 1.65
N VAL A 103 -2.71 -17.67 1.04
CA VAL A 103 -2.85 -17.27 -0.36
C VAL A 103 -2.17 -18.30 -1.24
N LYS A 104 -2.89 -18.87 -2.18
CA LYS A 104 -2.31 -19.76 -3.19
C LYS A 104 -1.90 -18.94 -4.41
N LEU A 105 -0.64 -19.08 -4.80
CA LEU A 105 -0.11 -18.56 -6.06
C LEU A 105 -0.39 -19.57 -7.19
N VAL A 106 -0.94 -19.08 -8.29
CA VAL A 106 -1.16 -19.80 -9.54
C VAL A 106 -0.47 -19.03 -10.66
N LEU A 107 0.07 -19.75 -11.64
CA LEU A 107 0.69 -19.13 -12.81
C LEU A 107 -0.32 -19.05 -13.94
N LYS A 108 -0.49 -17.87 -14.53
CA LYS A 108 -1.20 -17.70 -15.79
C LYS A 108 -0.25 -18.07 -16.94
N ASN A 109 -0.79 -18.78 -17.93
CA ASN A 109 -0.09 -19.09 -19.19
C ASN A 109 0.12 -17.84 -20.04
#